data_AF-A0A174G7X6-F1
#
_entry.id   AF-A0A174G7X6-F1
#
_cell.length_a   1.000
_cell.length_b   1.000
_cell.length_c   1.000
_cell.angle_alpha   90.00
_cell.angle_beta   90.00
_cell.angle_gamma   90.00
#
_symmetry.space_group_name_H-M   'P 1'
#
loop_
_entity.id
_entity.type
_entity.pdbx_description
1 polymer ?
#
loop_
_entity_poly.entity_id
_entity_poly.type
_entity_poly.pdbx_seq_one_letter_code
_entity_poly.pdbx_strand_id
1 'polypeptide(L)' 'MLQSVFGSDGQIHLENQVGSQRFDLTTGEVETVIPTAENMSAVFGKDGVETEVQVGQMRQTLGKSGFDWLFNKH' A
#
# COMPACT_ATOMS: atom_id res chain seq x y z
N MET A 1 2.81 -8.55 7.95
CA MET A 1 1.63 -7.99 8.62
C MET A 1 0.48 -8.14 7.65
N LEU A 2 -0.47 -9.01 7.99
CA LEU A 2 -1.67 -9.25 7.19
C LEU A 2 -2.72 -8.19 7.53
N GLN A 3 -3.27 -7.52 6.54
CA GLN A 3 -4.26 -6.46 6.71
C GLN A 3 -5.28 -6.48 5.58
N SER A 4 -6.48 -5.96 5.86
CA SER A 4 -7.48 -5.69 4.83
C SER A 4 -7.42 -4.23 4.43
N VAL A 5 -7.59 -3.95 3.14
CA VAL A 5 -7.53 -2.61 2.58
C VAL A 5 -8.78 -2.38 1.73
N PHE A 6 -9.52 -1.31 1.99
CA PHE A 6 -10.52 -0.84 1.04
C PHE A 6 -9.83 0.09 0.05
N GLY A 7 -9.63 -0.40 -1.17
CA GLY A 7 -8.88 0.27 -2.20
C GLY A 7 -9.65 1.44 -2.81
N SER A 8 -8.89 2.39 -3.36
CA SER A 8 -9.45 3.47 -4.19
C SER A 8 -10.21 2.99 -5.43
N ASP A 9 -10.00 1.73 -5.84
CA ASP A 9 -10.72 1.04 -6.91
C ASP A 9 -12.11 0.52 -6.48
N GLY A 10 -12.49 0.70 -5.21
CA GLY A 10 -13.76 0.26 -4.64
C GLY A 10 -13.80 -1.21 -4.24
N GLN A 11 -12.66 -1.92 -4.28
CA GLN A 11 -12.56 -3.33 -3.89
C GLN A 11 -11.91 -3.48 -2.51
N ILE A 12 -12.08 -4.66 -1.91
CA ILE A 12 -11.34 -5.04 -0.70
C ILE A 12 -10.15 -5.90 -1.12
N HIS A 13 -8.96 -5.44 -0.78
CA HIS A 13 -7.69 -6.14 -0.98
C HIS A 13 -7.22 -6.75 0.33
N LEU A 14 -6.66 -7.96 0.24
CA LEU A 14 -6.02 -8.63 1.37
C LEU A 14 -4.52 -8.53 1.19
N GLU A 15 -3.86 -7.67 1.96
CA GLU A 15 -2.43 -7.44 1.84
C GLU A 15 -1.65 -8.13 2.94
N ASN A 16 -0.46 -8.64 2.60
CA ASN A 16 0.51 -9.06 3.59
C ASN A 16 1.87 -8.43 3.29
N GLN A 17 2.40 -7.67 4.25
CA GLN A 17 3.75 -7.12 4.14
C GLN A 17 4.78 -7.97 4.91
N VAL A 18 5.79 -8.49 4.22
CA VAL A 18 6.90 -9.26 4.82
C VAL A 18 8.21 -8.58 4.48
N GLY A 19 8.86 -7.99 5.49
CA GLY A 19 10.02 -7.12 5.27
C GLY A 19 9.64 -5.91 4.41
N SER A 20 10.40 -5.70 3.33
CA SER A 20 10.11 -4.65 2.34
C SER A 20 9.14 -5.10 1.25
N GLN A 21 8.68 -6.35 1.21
CA GLN A 21 7.74 -6.79 0.17
C GLN A 21 6.30 -6.70 0.67
N ARG A 22 5.43 -6.09 -0.12
CA ARG A 22 3.98 -6.07 0.10
C ARG A 22 3.31 -6.91 -0.98
N PHE A 23 2.61 -7.94 -0.55
CA PHE A 23 1.85 -8.85 -1.40
C PHE A 23 0.38 -8.46 -1.31
N ASP A 24 -0.24 -8.20 -2.45
CA ASP A 24 -1.69 -8.20 -2.57
C ASP A 24 -2.13 -9.63 -2.89
N LEU A 25 -2.79 -10.28 -1.92
CA LEU A 25 -3.26 -11.66 -2.04
C LEU A 25 -4.59 -11.76 -2.79
N THR A 26 -5.27 -10.63 -3.04
CA THR A 26 -6.47 -10.58 -3.87
C THR A 26 -6.10 -10.60 -5.35
N THR A 27 -5.09 -9.82 -5.75
CA THR A 27 -4.67 -9.70 -7.16
C THR A 27 -3.45 -10.55 -7.53
N GLY A 28 -2.64 -10.94 -6.54
CA GLY A 28 -1.35 -11.59 -6.72
C GLY A 28 -0.21 -10.61 -7.03
N GLU A 29 -0.45 -9.30 -7.01
CA GLU A 29 0.58 -8.29 -7.23
C GLU A 29 1.57 -8.23 -6.05
N VAL A 30 2.82 -7.90 -6.37
CA VAL A 30 3.91 -7.78 -5.39
C VAL A 30 4.66 -6.49 -5.64
N GLU A 31 4.84 -5.73 -4.56
CA GLU A 31 5.59 -4.48 -4.58
C GLU A 31 6.70 -4.50 -3.54
N THR A 32 7.75 -3.73 -3.77
CA THR A 32 8.77 -3.43 -2.75
C THR A 32 8.52 -2.05 -2.16
N VAL A 33 8.24 -1.98 -0.86
CA VAL A 33 7.97 -0.77 -0.08
C VAL A 33 9.22 -0.44 0.74
N ILE A 34 9.85 0.70 0.43
CA ILE A 34 11.02 1.22 1.13
C ILE A 34 10.61 2.48 1.90
N PRO A 35 10.63 2.48 3.24
CA PRO A 35 10.40 3.68 4.04
C PRO A 35 11.46 4.75 3.71
N THR A 36 11.01 5.97 3.45
CA THR A 36 11.88 7.12 3.08
C THR A 36 11.81 8.26 4.09
N ALA A 37 10.65 8.47 4.70
CA ALA A 37 10.42 9.37 5.83
C ALA A 37 9.34 8.78 6.74
N GLU A 38 9.03 9.45 7.85
CA GLU A 38 8.12 8.95 8.90
C GLU A 38 6.82 8.33 8.36
N ASN A 39 6.17 9.03 7.43
CA ASN A 39 4.89 8.65 6.85
C ASN A 39 4.98 8.40 5.34
N MET A 40 6.18 8.26 4.79
CA MET A 40 6.40 8.18 3.34
C MET A 40 7.23 6.97 2.95
N SER A 41 6.84 6.32 1.86
CA SER A 41 7.55 5.19 1.27
C SER A 41 7.75 5.37 -0.22
N ALA A 42 8.88 4.91 -0.74
CA ALA A 42 9.04 4.62 -2.16
C ALA A 42 8.53 3.20 -2.42
N VAL A 43 7.57 3.07 -3.34
CA VAL A 43 6.96 1.80 -3.71
C VAL A 43 7.41 1.44 -5.12
N PHE A 44 8.08 0.30 -5.25
CA PHE A 44 8.55 -0.25 -6.51
C PHE A 44 7.60 -1.37 -6.94
N GLY A 45 6.80 -1.10 -7.96
CA GLY A 45 5.81 -2.02 -8.51
C GLY A 45 6.02 -2.25 -10.01
N LYS A 46 5.05 -2.93 -10.63
CA LYS A 46 5.07 -3.21 -12.08
C LYS A 46 5.07 -1.96 -12.96
N ASP A 47 4.48 -0.86 -12.46
CA ASP A 47 4.30 0.39 -13.20
C ASP A 47 5.44 1.40 -12.95
N GLY A 48 6.46 1.02 -12.17
CA GLY A 48 7.61 1.85 -11.85
C GLY A 48 7.73 2.16 -10.36
N VAL A 49 8.24 3.36 -10.06
CA VAL A 49 8.47 3.82 -8.68
C VAL A 49 7.49 4.93 -8.34
N GLU A 50 6.81 4.76 -7.22
CA GLU A 50 5.77 5.67 -6.74
C GLU A 50 6.11 6.15 -5.33
N THR A 51 5.55 7.30 -4.95
CA THR A 51 5.65 7.81 -3.59
C THR A 51 4.32 7.60 -2.89
N GLU A 52 4.34 6.80 -1.83
CA GLU A 52 3.20 6.51 -0.98
C GLU A 52 3.29 7.33 0.30
N VAL A 53 2.18 7.95 0.69
CA VAL A 53 2.00 8.66 1.96
C VAL A 53 0.96 7.92 2.78
N GLN A 54 1.27 7.61 4.04
CA GLN A 54 0.32 7.03 4.97
C GLN A 54 0.05 7.97 6.15
N VAL A 55 -1.22 8.32 6.38
CA VAL A 55 -1.66 9.12 7.53
C VAL A 55 -2.75 8.37 8.27
N GLY A 56 -2.42 7.86 9.45
CA GLY A 56 -3.32 7.00 10.21
C GLY A 56 -3.69 5.74 9.42
N GLN A 57 -4.99 5.58 9.14
CA GLN A 57 -5.53 4.48 8.33
C GLN A 57 -5.62 4.81 6.84
N MET A 58 -5.38 6.06 6.43
CA MET A 58 -5.39 6.43 5.02
C MET A 58 -4.02 6.19 4.40
N ARG A 59 -3.99 5.62 3.19
CA ARG A 59 -2.79 5.47 2.37
C ARG A 59 -3.04 6.02 0.97
N GLN A 60 -2.18 6.89 0.49
CA GLN A 60 -2.33 7.56 -0.81
C GLN A 60 -1.04 7.46 -1.62
N THR A 61 -1.16 7.12 -2.89
CA THR A 61 -0.09 7.29 -3.86
C THR A 61 -0.12 8.70 -4.43
N LEU A 62 0.98 9.45 -4.30
CA LEU A 62 1.10 10.79 -4.85
C LEU A 62 1.01 10.78 -6.38
N GLY A 63 0.29 11.75 -6.94
CA GLY A 63 0.06 11.86 -8.39
C GLY A 63 -1.03 10.94 -8.93
N LYS A 64 -1.60 10.05 -8.10
CA LYS A 64 -2.78 9.25 -8.44
C LYS A 64 -4.03 9.77 -7.73
N SER A 65 -5.18 9.56 -8.36
CA SER A 65 -6.47 9.88 -7.76
C SER A 65 -6.90 8.79 -6.78
N GLY A 66 -7.54 9.19 -5.68
CA GLY A 66 -8.06 8.27 -4.66
C GLY A 66 -7.08 8.01 -3.51
N PHE A 67 -7.56 7.23 -2.55
CA PHE A 67 -6.79 6.74 -1.41
C PHE A 67 -7.35 5.39 -0.98
N ASP A 68 -6.51 4.62 -0.31
CA ASP A 68 -6.88 3.36 0.31
C ASP A 68 -7.15 3.58 1.80
N TRP A 69 -8.07 2.78 2.34
CA TRP A 69 -8.35 2.73 3.78
C TRP A 69 -7.90 1.41 4.37
N LEU A 70 -6.97 1.48 5.33
CA LEU A 70 -6.33 0.35 5.97
C LEU A 70 -7.11 -0.08 7.22
N PHE A 71 -7.44 -1.37 7.30
CA PHE A 71 -8.07 -1.99 8.46
C PHE A 71 -7.08 -2.92 9.18
N ASN A 72 -7.23 -3.02 10.50
CA ASN A 72 -6.44 -3.94 11.33
C ASN A 72 -4.92 -3.74 11.28
N LYS A 73 -4.47 -2.48 11.25
CA LYS A 73 -3.06 -2.13 11.48
C LYS A 73 -2.76 -2.30 12.97
N HIS A 74 -2.25 -3.47 13.36
CA HIS A 74 -1.82 -3.80 14.73
C HIS A 74 -0.31 -3.89 14.85
#